data_AF-A0A7J5P994-F1
#
_entry.id   AF-A0A7J5P994-F1
#
_cell.length_a   1.000
_cell.length_b   1.000
_cell.length_c   1.000
_cell.angle_alpha   90.00
_cell.angle_beta   90.00
_cell.angle_gamma   90.00
#
_symmetry.space_group_name_H-M   'P 1'
#
loop_
_entity.id
_entity.type
_entity.pdbx_description
1 polymer ?
#
loop_
_entity_poly.entity_id
_entity_poly.type
_entity_poly.pdbx_seq_one_letter_code
_entity_poly.pdbx_strand_id
1 'polypeptide(L)'
;MKIKLDWQYAKGELDTDTLELLCLPARGKRSFGADEMDAELCIKDGWNFTIADIHLGDVESSNILCKEIAKRWNEFKELEANQSQWISVNDAIPKDNAEGICKVKFVDDSIDEMTMRKVSKWVFPYTKGKYVTHWKPIAKPKEVKE
;
A
#
# COMPACT_ATOMS: atom_id res chain seq x y z
N MET A 1 -12.10 1.76 -0.23
CA MET A 1 -13.28 1.03 -0.79
C MET A 1 -14.04 0.38 0.38
N LYS A 2 -15.33 0.04 0.30
CA LYS A 2 -16.05 -0.59 1.43
C LYS A 2 -16.56 -1.98 1.09
N ILE A 3 -16.30 -2.95 1.95
CA ILE A 3 -16.80 -4.32 1.85
C ILE A 3 -17.98 -4.48 2.82
N LYS A 4 -19.11 -4.98 2.33
CA LYS A 4 -20.26 -5.35 3.16
C LYS A 4 -20.13 -6.81 3.58
N LEU A 5 -20.16 -7.05 4.89
CA LEU A 5 -20.29 -8.38 5.48
C LEU A 5 -21.77 -8.63 5.78
N ASP A 6 -22.31 -9.72 5.22
CA ASP A 6 -23.66 -10.19 5.52
C ASP A 6 -23.64 -11.69 5.81
N TRP A 7 -23.26 -12.03 7.04
CA TRP A 7 -23.31 -13.39 7.57
C TRP A 7 -24.57 -13.60 8.41
N GLN A 8 -24.98 -14.85 8.60
CA GLN A 8 -26.20 -15.20 9.33
C GLN A 8 -26.27 -14.56 10.73
N TYR A 9 -25.12 -14.39 11.40
CA TYR A 9 -25.04 -13.87 12.76
C TYR A 9 -24.20 -12.59 12.91
N ALA A 10 -23.63 -12.08 11.81
CA ALA A 10 -22.77 -10.90 11.82
C ALA A 10 -22.98 -10.08 10.55
N LYS A 11 -23.34 -8.80 10.72
CA LYS A 11 -23.49 -7.84 9.61
C LYS A 11 -22.64 -6.62 9.89
N GLY A 12 -21.98 -6.09 8.87
CA GLY A 12 -21.12 -4.92 9.03
C GLY A 12 -20.62 -4.35 7.72
N GLU A 13 -20.00 -3.18 7.80
CA GLU A 13 -19.23 -2.58 6.71
C GLU A 13 -17.80 -2.39 7.17
N LEU A 14 -16.85 -2.88 6.37
CA LEU A 14 -15.43 -2.71 6.61
C LEU A 14 -14.82 -1.80 5.54
N ASP A 15 -14.09 -0.78 5.97
CA ASP A 15 -13.31 0.06 5.08
C ASP A 15 -12.02 -0.66 4.71
N THR A 16 -11.82 -0.93 3.42
CA THR A 16 -10.65 -1.63 2.90
C THR A 16 -9.37 -0.88 3.20
N ASP A 17 -9.43 0.42 3.42
CA ASP A 17 -8.24 1.26 3.55
C ASP A 17 -7.65 1.12 4.96
N THR A 18 -8.47 0.75 5.95
CA THR A 18 -8.06 0.56 7.37
C THR A 18 -7.94 -0.90 7.79
N LEU A 19 -8.16 -1.86 6.89
CA LEU A 19 -8.05 -3.29 7.21
C LEU A 19 -6.63 -3.67 7.64
N GLU A 20 -6.55 -4.33 8.80
CA GLU A 20 -5.36 -5.02 9.30
C GLU A 20 -5.61 -6.53 9.34
N LEU A 21 -4.58 -7.33 9.08
CA LEU A 21 -4.64 -8.78 9.24
C LEU A 21 -4.03 -9.21 10.56
N LEU A 22 -4.57 -10.29 11.14
CA LEU A 22 -4.14 -10.92 12.36
C LEU A 22 -3.98 -12.43 12.15
N CYS A 23 -2.93 -13.00 12.73
CA CYS A 23 -2.77 -14.45 12.87
C CYS A 23 -3.35 -14.88 14.22
N LEU A 24 -4.36 -15.74 14.22
CA LEU A 24 -4.72 -16.52 15.40
C LEU A 24 -3.94 -17.84 15.37
N PRO A 25 -3.01 -18.05 16.32
CA PRO A 25 -2.12 -19.18 16.23
C PRO A 25 -2.83 -20.49 16.55
N ALA A 26 -2.49 -21.52 15.77
CA ALA A 26 -2.77 -22.91 16.04
C ALA A 26 -2.17 -23.30 17.40
N ARG A 27 -2.95 -23.99 18.25
CA ARG A 27 -2.50 -24.41 19.59
C ARG A 27 -1.94 -25.83 19.64
N GLY A 28 -2.03 -26.55 18.52
CA GLY A 28 -1.62 -27.94 18.38
C GLY A 28 -2.57 -28.93 19.02
N LYS A 29 -2.00 -30.07 19.42
CA LYS A 29 -2.77 -31.14 20.05
C LYS A 29 -3.35 -30.71 21.37
N ARG A 30 -4.63 -30.99 21.56
CA ARG A 30 -5.36 -30.65 22.78
C ARG A 30 -5.59 -31.91 23.62
N SER A 31 -5.56 -31.74 24.94
CA SER A 31 -5.88 -32.85 25.87
C SER A 31 -7.35 -33.29 25.74
N PHE A 32 -8.23 -32.39 25.32
CA PHE A 32 -9.64 -32.65 25.07
C PHE A 32 -10.12 -31.81 23.87
N GLY A 33 -10.90 -32.41 22.97
CA GLY A 33 -11.40 -31.78 21.75
C GLY A 33 -10.57 -32.11 20.50
N ALA A 34 -10.91 -31.48 19.38
CA ALA A 34 -10.16 -31.62 18.13
C ALA A 34 -8.78 -30.95 18.23
N ASP A 35 -7.80 -31.52 17.53
CA ASP A 35 -6.47 -30.92 17.39
C ASP A 35 -6.57 -29.59 16.62
N GLU A 36 -5.88 -28.57 17.09
CA GLU A 36 -5.78 -27.27 16.41
C GLU A 36 -4.45 -27.16 15.70
N MET A 37 -4.36 -27.78 14.54
CA MET A 37 -3.12 -27.81 13.75
C MET A 37 -2.95 -26.57 12.86
N ASP A 38 -4.03 -25.83 12.65
CA ASP A 38 -4.14 -24.79 11.61
C ASP A 38 -4.17 -23.42 12.24
N ALA A 39 -3.43 -22.49 11.64
CA ALA A 39 -3.45 -21.10 12.06
C ALA A 39 -4.55 -20.38 11.28
N GLU A 40 -5.34 -19.55 11.94
CA GLU A 40 -6.41 -18.81 11.26
C GLU A 40 -5.91 -17.42 10.86
N LEU A 41 -6.01 -17.11 9.57
CA LEU A 41 -5.81 -15.76 9.07
C LEU A 41 -7.11 -14.99 9.23
N CYS A 42 -7.04 -13.89 9.97
CA CYS A 42 -8.21 -13.11 10.36
C CYS A 42 -8.08 -11.66 9.91
N ILE A 43 -9.21 -11.03 9.63
CA ILE A 43 -9.31 -9.58 9.58
C ILE A 43 -9.43 -9.08 11.03
N LYS A 44 -8.53 -8.19 11.43
CA LYS A 44 -8.59 -7.54 12.72
C LYS A 44 -9.75 -6.56 12.74
N ASP A 45 -10.75 -6.89 13.54
CA ASP A 45 -11.92 -6.07 13.85
C ASP A 45 -12.39 -6.42 15.27
N GLY A 46 -13.42 -5.76 15.79
CA GLY A 46 -13.91 -6.03 17.15
C GLY A 46 -14.18 -7.52 17.46
N TRP A 47 -14.50 -8.32 16.43
CA TRP A 47 -14.82 -9.75 16.56
C TRP A 47 -13.78 -10.67 15.91
N ASN A 48 -12.76 -10.12 15.24
CA ASN A 48 -11.77 -10.83 14.42
C ASN A 48 -12.39 -11.88 13.47
N PHE A 49 -12.67 -11.49 12.22
CA PHE A 49 -13.31 -12.40 11.28
C PHE A 49 -12.28 -13.31 10.60
N THR A 50 -12.39 -14.62 10.83
CA THR A 50 -11.59 -15.63 10.12
C THR A 50 -11.94 -15.63 8.64
N ILE A 51 -10.91 -15.53 7.78
CA ILE A 51 -11.06 -15.51 6.32
C ILE A 51 -10.44 -16.73 5.65
N ALA A 52 -9.45 -17.37 6.29
CA ALA A 52 -8.81 -18.58 5.80
C ALA A 52 -8.09 -19.33 6.91
N ASP A 53 -8.04 -20.66 6.79
CA ASP A 53 -7.20 -21.52 7.61
C ASP A 53 -5.90 -21.83 6.86
N ILE A 54 -4.77 -21.74 7.55
CA ILE A 54 -3.44 -22.04 7.03
C ILE A 54 -3.01 -23.40 7.56
N HIS A 55 -3.03 -24.41 6.69
CA HIS A 55 -2.65 -25.79 7.00
C HIS A 55 -1.37 -26.20 6.26
N LEU A 56 -0.26 -26.30 6.99
CA LEU A 56 1.00 -26.87 6.47
C LEU A 56 1.30 -28.28 7.00
N GLY A 57 0.36 -28.87 7.75
CA GLY A 57 0.51 -30.21 8.34
C GLY A 57 1.19 -30.23 9.71
N ASP A 58 1.78 -29.10 10.13
CA ASP A 58 2.31 -28.91 11.48
C ASP A 58 2.04 -27.51 12.03
N VAL A 59 2.02 -27.41 13.36
CA VAL A 59 1.67 -26.19 14.11
C VAL A 59 2.69 -25.08 13.90
N GLU A 60 3.98 -25.42 13.85
CA GLU A 60 5.04 -24.44 13.81
C GLU A 60 5.09 -23.75 12.45
N SER A 61 5.12 -24.52 11.37
CA SER A 61 5.12 -23.99 10.01
C SER A 61 3.84 -23.18 9.74
N SER A 62 2.67 -23.69 10.14
CA SER A 62 1.39 -23.01 9.91
C SER A 62 1.34 -21.65 10.62
N ASN A 63 1.81 -21.59 11.87
CA ASN A 63 1.91 -20.35 12.63
C ASN A 63 2.94 -19.38 12.04
N ILE A 64 4.11 -19.86 11.60
CA ILE A 64 5.14 -19.02 10.99
C ILE A 64 4.62 -18.38 9.69
N LEU A 65 4.01 -19.18 8.81
CA LEU A 65 3.47 -18.68 7.55
C LEU A 65 2.34 -17.67 7.79
N CYS A 66 1.39 -17.97 8.67
CA CYS A 66 0.27 -17.07 8.94
C CYS A 66 0.74 -15.73 9.53
N LYS A 67 1.70 -15.77 10.47
CA LYS A 67 2.33 -14.56 11.02
C LYS A 67 3.03 -13.73 9.94
N GLU A 68 3.78 -14.37 9.05
CA GLU A 68 4.51 -13.66 8.00
C GLU A 68 3.58 -13.04 6.97
N ILE A 69 2.47 -13.71 6.61
CA ILE A 69 1.43 -13.13 5.74
C ILE A 69 0.80 -11.90 6.39
N ALA A 70 0.35 -12.01 7.65
CA ALA A 70 -0.26 -10.90 8.38
C ALA A 70 0.71 -9.72 8.51
N LYS A 71 1.98 -9.99 8.85
CA LYS A 71 3.03 -8.98 8.94
C LYS A 71 3.25 -8.28 7.60
N ARG A 72 3.51 -9.01 6.52
CA ARG A 72 3.80 -8.42 5.20
C ARG A 72 2.63 -7.61 4.66
N TRP A 73 1.40 -8.05 4.89
CA TRP A 73 0.22 -7.27 4.52
C TRP A 73 0.17 -5.93 5.26
N ASN A 74 0.36 -5.95 6.58
CA ASN A 74 0.31 -4.73 7.39
C ASN A 74 1.51 -3.80 7.09
N GLU A 75 2.71 -4.35 6.82
CA GLU A 75 3.85 -3.56 6.36
C GLU A 75 3.63 -2.96 4.97
N PHE A 76 3.04 -3.71 4.03
CA PHE A 76 2.67 -3.19 2.72
C PHE A 76 1.69 -2.03 2.82
N LYS A 77 0.70 -2.12 3.71
CA LYS A 77 -0.23 -1.04 4.04
C LYS A 77 0.48 0.20 4.56
N GLU A 78 1.40 0.05 5.50
CA GLU A 78 2.21 1.17 5.98
C GLU A 78 3.06 1.76 4.86
N LEU A 79 3.62 0.93 3.98
CA LEU A 79 4.39 1.38 2.83
C LEU A 79 3.53 2.09 1.77
N GLU A 80 2.30 1.66 1.52
CA GLU A 80 1.36 2.39 0.65
C GLU A 80 0.90 3.71 1.30
N ALA A 81 0.61 3.71 2.60
CA ALA A 81 0.24 4.93 3.32
C ALA A 81 1.40 5.94 3.40
N ASN A 82 2.64 5.43 3.47
CA ASN A 82 3.87 6.22 3.52
C ASN A 82 4.54 6.38 2.14
N GLN A 83 3.96 5.80 1.07
CA GLN A 83 4.42 6.05 -0.29
C GLN A 83 4.21 7.53 -0.53
N SER A 84 5.32 8.25 -0.63
CA SER A 84 5.24 9.69 -0.80
C SER A 84 4.60 9.97 -2.17
N GLN A 85 3.89 11.11 -2.27
CA GLN A 85 3.12 11.62 -3.43
C GLN A 85 3.85 11.69 -4.79
N TRP A 86 5.03 11.09 -4.91
CA TRP A 86 5.84 10.94 -6.08
C TRP A 86 5.11 10.09 -7.12
N ILE A 87 4.79 10.70 -8.25
CA ILE A 87 4.11 10.03 -9.35
C ILE A 87 5.21 9.41 -10.23
N SER A 88 5.04 8.15 -10.62
CA SER A 88 5.87 7.49 -11.63
C SER A 88 5.89 8.33 -12.92
N VAL A 89 7.01 8.36 -13.64
CA VAL A 89 7.14 9.10 -14.91
C VAL A 89 6.04 8.72 -15.91
N ASN A 90 5.60 7.46 -15.90
CA ASN A 90 4.54 6.95 -16.77
C ASN A 90 3.13 7.41 -16.36
N ASP A 91 2.89 7.58 -15.06
CA ASP A 91 1.57 7.95 -14.50
C ASP A 91 1.37 9.46 -14.42
N ALA A 92 2.45 10.23 -14.57
CA ALA A 92 2.45 11.67 -14.36
C ALA A 92 2.13 12.49 -15.62
N ILE A 93 1.73 11.86 -16.72
CA ILE A 93 1.44 12.50 -18.01
C ILE A 93 0.41 13.64 -17.84
N PRO A 94 0.81 14.92 -17.89
CA PRO A 94 -0.12 16.03 -17.67
C PRO A 94 -0.98 16.26 -18.91
N LYS A 95 -2.28 16.50 -18.70
CA LYS A 95 -3.15 17.11 -19.71
C LYS A 95 -2.71 18.56 -19.94
N ASP A 96 -2.75 19.00 -21.20
CA ASP A 96 -2.16 20.23 -21.74
C ASP A 96 -2.19 21.46 -20.80
N ASN A 97 -1.02 22.13 -20.68
CA ASN A 97 -0.73 23.48 -20.12
C ASN A 97 0.01 23.61 -18.78
N ALA A 98 0.70 22.59 -18.27
CA ALA A 98 1.52 22.74 -17.05
C ALA A 98 2.92 23.33 -17.31
N GLU A 99 3.05 24.65 -17.51
CA GLU A 99 4.35 25.32 -17.34
C GLU A 99 4.63 25.52 -15.84
N GLY A 100 5.66 24.88 -15.29
CA GLY A 100 5.98 24.93 -13.86
C GLY A 100 7.34 24.33 -13.48
N ILE A 101 7.64 24.35 -12.18
CA ILE A 101 8.80 23.67 -11.58
C ILE A 101 8.29 22.39 -10.91
N CYS A 102 9.06 21.32 -10.96
CA CYS A 102 8.79 20.07 -10.27
C CYS A 102 9.99 19.70 -9.38
N LYS A 103 9.73 18.92 -8.33
CA LYS A 103 10.79 18.17 -7.66
C LYS A 103 10.96 16.85 -8.40
N VAL A 104 12.20 16.46 -8.67
CA VAL A 104 12.56 15.18 -9.29
C VAL A 104 13.36 14.34 -8.31
N LYS A 105 13.18 13.02 -8.38
CA LYS A 105 14.04 12.04 -7.71
C LYS A 105 14.81 11.27 -8.77
N PHE A 106 16.12 11.18 -8.61
CA PHE A 106 17.02 10.47 -9.52
C PHE A 106 17.21 9.00 -9.11
N VAL A 107 17.91 8.23 -9.95
CA VAL A 107 18.25 6.83 -9.68
C VAL A 107 19.18 6.68 -8.46
N ASP A 108 20.02 7.67 -8.18
CA ASP A 108 20.92 7.72 -7.03
C ASP A 108 20.25 8.25 -5.74
N ASP A 109 18.91 8.25 -5.71
CA ASP A 109 18.08 8.82 -4.65
C ASP A 109 18.24 10.32 -4.38
N SER A 110 19.04 11.04 -5.17
CA SER A 110 19.16 12.49 -5.05
C SER A 110 17.86 13.20 -5.50
N ILE A 111 17.56 14.33 -4.86
CA ILE A 111 16.35 15.14 -5.12
C ILE A 111 16.78 16.53 -5.59
N ASP A 112 16.13 17.04 -6.65
CA ASP A 112 16.41 18.35 -7.23
C ASP A 112 15.13 19.04 -7.74
N GLU A 113 15.21 20.34 -8.04
CA GLU A 113 14.12 21.11 -8.63
C GLU A 113 14.38 21.38 -10.12
N MET A 114 13.39 21.08 -10.96
CA MET A 114 13.54 21.16 -12.41
C MET A 114 12.37 21.86 -13.09
N THR A 115 12.69 22.68 -14.09
CA THR A 115 11.69 23.28 -14.98
C THR A 115 11.09 22.21 -15.89
N MET A 116 9.76 22.13 -15.87
CA MET A 116 8.99 21.33 -16.82
C MET A 116 9.04 21.98 -18.20
N ARG A 117 9.31 21.19 -19.25
CA ARG A 117 9.31 21.66 -20.64
C ARG A 117 8.25 20.94 -21.45
N LYS A 118 7.58 21.68 -22.34
CA LYS A 118 6.69 21.11 -23.35
C LYS A 118 7.53 20.56 -24.51
N VAL A 119 7.47 19.25 -24.73
CA VAL A 119 8.04 18.57 -25.89
C VAL A 119 6.89 17.95 -26.67
N SER A 120 6.56 18.54 -27.82
CA SER A 120 5.37 18.16 -28.61
C SER A 120 4.07 18.28 -27.79
N LYS A 121 3.26 17.21 -27.71
CA LYS A 121 2.00 17.15 -26.95
C LYS A 121 2.17 16.91 -25.45
N TRP A 122 3.40 16.83 -24.95
CA TRP A 122 3.66 16.36 -23.58
C TRP A 122 4.52 17.33 -22.78
N VAL A 123 4.34 17.35 -21.47
CA VAL A 123 5.09 18.20 -20.54
C VAL A 123 5.91 17.30 -19.61
N PHE A 124 7.24 17.44 -19.64
CA PHE A 124 8.17 16.60 -18.87
C PHE A 124 9.31 17.40 -18.24
N PRO A 125 9.91 16.93 -17.13
CA PRO A 125 11.19 17.47 -16.66
C PRO A 125 12.29 17.11 -17.66
N TYR A 126 13.02 18.12 -18.16
CA TYR A 126 14.10 17.90 -19.12
C TYR A 126 15.45 17.78 -18.39
N THR A 127 16.03 16.59 -18.36
CA THR A 127 17.38 16.33 -17.85
C THR A 127 18.33 16.01 -18.99
N LYS A 128 19.48 16.70 -19.05
CA LYS A 128 20.58 16.29 -19.92
C LYS A 128 21.48 15.31 -19.15
N GLY A 129 21.26 14.01 -19.35
CA GLY A 129 22.19 12.96 -18.88
C GLY A 129 21.92 12.36 -17.49
N LYS A 130 20.81 12.69 -16.82
CA LYS A 130 20.38 12.02 -15.58
C LYS A 130 19.01 11.37 -15.75
N TYR A 131 18.84 10.14 -15.27
CA TYR A 131 17.56 9.42 -15.32
C TYR A 131 16.70 9.78 -14.11
N VAL A 132 15.49 10.27 -14.37
CA VAL A 132 14.48 10.58 -13.34
C VAL A 132 13.65 9.33 -13.09
N THR A 133 13.48 8.94 -11.83
CA THR A 133 12.63 7.81 -11.44
C THR A 133 11.23 8.29 -11.07
N HIS A 134 11.12 9.46 -10.43
CA HIS A 134 9.86 10.04 -10.00
C HIS A 134 9.88 11.57 -10.05
N TRP A 135 8.71 12.19 -10.13
CA TRP A 135 8.60 13.64 -9.97
C TRP A 135 7.29 14.07 -9.32
N LYS A 136 7.27 15.30 -8.79
CA LYS A 136 6.10 15.93 -8.19
C LYS A 136 6.01 17.42 -8.58
N PRO A 137 4.88 17.91 -9.11
CA PRO A 137 4.73 19.32 -9.44
C PRO A 137 4.77 20.19 -8.17
N ILE A 138 5.42 21.34 -8.26
CA ILE A 138 5.38 22.37 -7.23
C ILE A 138 4.23 23.31 -7.58
N ALA A 139 3.32 23.54 -6.65
CA ALA A 139 2.28 24.54 -6.83
C ALA A 139 2.94 25.92 -6.97
N LYS A 140 2.71 26.62 -8.10
CA LYS A 140 3.16 28.02 -8.23
C LYS A 140 2.53 28.83 -7.09
N PRO A 141 3.30 29.67 -6.36
CA PRO A 141 2.67 30.67 -5.51
C PRO A 141 1.78 31.55 -6.37
N LYS A 142 0.53 31.77 -5.93
CA LYS A 142 -0.39 32.68 -6.62
C LYS A 142 0.29 34.04 -6.71
N GLU A 143 0.46 34.56 -7.92
CA GLU A 143 0.91 35.94 -8.11
C GLU A 143 0.00 36.86 -7.30
N VAL A 144 0.57 37.58 -6.34
CA VAL A 144 -0.11 38.73 -5.74
C VAL A 144 -0.12 39.78 -6.84
N LYS A 145 -1.30 40.04 -7.41
CA LYS A 145 -1.48 41.19 -8.31
C LYS A 145 -1.26 42.46 -7.49
N GLU A 146 -0.28 43.28 -7.89
CA GLU A 146 -0.19 44.68 -7.47
C GLU A 146 -1.43 45.48 -7.90
#